data_AF-A0A2K1Z194-F1
#
_entry.id   AF-A0A2K1Z194-F1
#
_cell.length_a   1.000
_cell.length_b   1.000
_cell.length_c   1.000
_cell.angle_alpha   90.00
_cell.angle_beta   90.00
_cell.angle_gamma   90.00
#
_symmetry.space_group_name_H-M   'P 1'
#
loop_
_entity.id
_entity.type
_entity.pdbx_description
1 polymer ?
#
loop_
_entity_poly.entity_id
_entity_poly.type
_entity_poly.pdbx_seq_one_letter_code
_entity_poly.pdbx_strand_id
1 'polypeptide(L)' 'MTIAFQLTVFVLIVTSSILLISVPVVFSSPDGWPSNKNIVFSSTSL' A
#
# COMPACT_ATOMS: atom_id res chain seq x y z
N MET A 1 -25.86 0.57 -5.23
CA MET A 1 -24.70 0.54 -6.17
C MET A 1 -23.72 1.68 -5.91
N THR A 2 -24.17 2.87 -5.50
CA THR A 2 -23.30 4.02 -5.16
C THR A 2 -22.49 3.84 -3.87
N ILE A 3 -23.10 3.34 -2.79
CA ILE A 3 -22.42 3.23 -1.48
C ILE A 3 -21.28 2.21 -1.50
N ALA A 4 -21.50 1.04 -2.09
CA ALA A 4 -20.45 0.02 -2.24
C ALA A 4 -19.29 0.53 -3.11
N PHE A 5 -19.59 1.20 -4.22
CA PHE A 5 -18.57 1.81 -5.08
C PHE A 5 -17.78 2.91 -4.35
N GLN A 6 -18.46 3.79 -3.60
CA GLN A 6 -17.82 4.82 -2.80
C GLN A 6 -16.91 4.25 -1.72
N LEU A 7 -17.32 3.16 -1.06
CA LEU A 7 -16.50 2.46 -0.07
C LEU A 7 -15.27 1.81 -0.72
N THR A 8 -15.40 1.17 -1.88
CA THR A 8 -14.26 0.63 -2.64
C THR A 8 -13.27 1.72 -3.02
N VAL A 9 -13.76 2.86 -3.52
CA VAL A 9 -12.90 4.01 -3.86
C VAL A 9 -12.23 4.57 -2.61
N PHE A 10 -12.92 4.63 -1.47
CA PHE A 10 -12.33 5.07 -0.21
C PHE A 10 -11.21 4.13 0.26
N VAL A 11 -11.43 2.81 0.21
CA VAL A 11 -10.39 1.81 0.52
C VAL A 11 -9.20 1.96 -0.41
N LEU A 12 -9.43 2.16 -1.71
CA LEU A 12 -8.36 2.36 -2.69
C LEU A 12 -7.51 3.60 -2.37
N ILE A 13 -8.14 4.72 -1.99
CA ILE A 13 -7.44 5.96 -1.61
C ILE A 13 -6.59 5.75 -0.34
N VAL A 14 -7.15 5.07 0.67
CA VAL A 14 -6.44 4.78 1.92
C VAL A 14 -5.24 3.87 1.65
N THR A 15 -5.44 2.78 0.90
CA THR A 15 -4.35 1.85 0.53
C THR A 15 -3.27 2.57 -0.27
N SER A 16 -3.64 3.41 -1.25
CA SER A 16 -2.68 4.21 -2.03
C SER A 16 -1.87 5.16 -1.16
N SER A 17 -2.51 5.82 -0.18
CA SER A 17 -1.83 6.73 0.75
C SER A 17 -0.83 5.98 1.64
N ILE A 18 -1.18 4.78 2.10
CA ILE A 18 -0.30 3.91 2.88
C ILE A 18 0.91 3.46 2.04
N LEU A 19 0.68 3.04 0.79
CA LEU A 19 1.75 2.69 -0.16
C LEU A 19 2.70 3.87 -0.40
N LEU A 20 2.18 5.09 -0.59
CA LEU A 20 3.00 6.28 -0.86
C LEU A 20 3.99 6.60 0.26
N ILE A 21 3.62 6.31 1.53
CA ILE A 21 4.49 6.51 2.70
C ILE A 21 5.38 5.30 2.95
N SER A 22 4.82 4.09 2.87
CA SER A 22 5.54 2.85 3.17
C SER A 22 6.62 2.51 2.14
N VAL A 23 6.41 2.86 0.86
CA VAL A 23 7.38 2.61 -0.21
C VAL A 23 8.71 3.34 0.05
N PRO A 24 8.77 4.68 0.19
CA PRO A 24 10.01 5.38 0.53
C PRO A 24 10.64 4.90 1.84
N VAL A 25 9.83 4.58 2.86
CA VAL A 25 10.32 4.12 4.17
C VAL A 25 11.00 2.75 4.06
N VAL A 26 10.40 1.81 3.34
CA VAL A 26 10.97 0.47 3.10
C VAL A 26 12.25 0.57 2.27
N PHE A 27 12.29 1.45 1.27
CA PHE A 27 13.47 1.66 0.43
C PHE A 27 14.62 2.40 1.14
N SER A 28 14.31 3.23 2.15
CA SER A 28 15.34 4.00 2.88
C SER A 28 15.97 3.24 4.05
N SER A 29 15.40 2.10 4.47
CA SER A 29 15.93 1.31 5.58
C SER A 29 16.99 0.31 5.10
N PRO A 30 18.17 0.20 5.75
CA PRO A 30 19.30 -0.65 5.32
C PRO A 30 18.95 -2.13 5.13
N ASP A 31 18.00 -2.64 5.92
CA ASP A 31 17.47 -4.01 5.87
C ASP A 31 15.99 -4.06 5.42
N GLY A 32 15.42 -2.91 5.06
CA GLY A 32 13.99 -2.76 4.78
C GLY A 32 13.55 -3.50 3.53
N TRP A 33 14.38 -3.51 2.48
CA TRP A 33 14.07 -4.16 1.22
C TRP A 33 13.96 -5.69 1.31
N PRO A 34 14.98 -6.45 1.78
CA PRO A 34 14.88 -7.91 1.86
C PRO A 34 13.80 -8.39 2.84
N SER A 35 13.51 -7.64 3.91
CA SER A 35 12.52 -8.02 4.93
C SER A 35 11.08 -7.68 4.53
N ASN A 36 10.83 -6.52 3.92
CA ASN A 36 9.47 -6.05 3.61
C ASN A 36 9.03 -6.28 2.16
N LYS A 37 9.86 -6.94 1.34
CA LYS A 37 9.58 -7.19 -0.08
C LYS A 37 8.18 -7.77 -0.30
N ASN A 38 7.79 -8.78 0.49
CA ASN A 38 6.52 -9.47 0.32
C ASN A 38 5.31 -8.60 0.71
N ILE A 39 5.49 -7.66 1.65
CA ILE A 39 4.45 -6.74 2.12
C ILE A 39 4.20 -5.65 1.07
N VAL A 40 5.25 -5.15 0.44
CA VAL A 40 5.13 -4.20 -0.68
C VAL A 40 4.45 -4.87 -1.88
N PHE A 41 4.86 -6.10 -2.24
CA PHE A 41 4.26 -6.83 -3.37
C PHE A 41 2.80 -7.21 -3.15
N SER A 42 2.42 -7.66 -1.95
CA SER A 42 1.02 -7.97 -1.63
C SER A 42 0.14 -6.72 -1.63
N SER A 43 0.68 -5.58 -1.20
CA SER A 43 -0.02 -4.28 -1.23
C SER A 43 -0.23 -3.77 -2.66
N THR A 44 0.70 -4.05 -3.59
CA THR A 44 0.54 -3.69 -5.01
C THR A 44 -0.40 -4.60 -5.80
N SER A 45 -0.72 -5.79 -5.27
CA SER A 45 -1.62 -6.74 -5.92
C SER A 45 -3.10 -6.60 -5.52
N LEU A 46 -3.38 -5.78 -4.51
CA LEU A 46 -4.71 -5.45 -4.01
C LEU A 46 -5.34 -4.32 -4.84
#